data_AF-A0A497GA80-F1
#
_entry.id   AF-A0A497GA80-F1
#
_cell.length_a   1.000
_cell.length_b   1.000
_cell.length_c   1.000
_cell.angle_alpha   90.00
_cell.angle_beta   90.00
_cell.angle_gamma   90.00
#
_symmetry.space_group_name_H-M   'P 1'
#
loop_
_entity.id
_entity.type
_entity.pdbx_description
1 polymer ?
#
loop_
_entity_poly.entity_id
_entity_poly.type
_entity_poly.pdbx_seq_one_letter_code
_entity_poly.pdbx_strand_id
1 'polypeptide(L)' 'MMPRCPECGGKMIYQKNLKVWVCTSCGIMLTREQLDEIREKIIFESRQEEKKSKAREYLDWWMGKEE' A
#
# COMPACT_ATOMS: atom_id res chain seq x y z
N MET A 1 13.54 -8.55 -6.83
CA MET A 1 12.18 -8.91 -6.37
C MET A 1 11.19 -8.64 -7.50
N MET A 2 10.37 -9.63 -7.88
CA MET A 2 9.39 -9.47 -8.97
C MET A 2 8.20 -8.65 -8.44
N PRO A 3 7.77 -7.57 -9.11
CA PRO A 3 6.65 -6.78 -8.64
C PRO A 3 5.38 -7.64 -8.64
N ARG A 4 4.70 -7.64 -7.50
CA ARG A 4 3.36 -8.23 -7.35
C ARG A 4 2.33 -7.16 -7.61
N CYS A 5 1.19 -7.57 -8.16
CA CYS A 5 0.07 -6.67 -8.35
C CYS A 5 -0.41 -6.14 -6.99
N PRO A 6 -0.56 -4.81 -6.83
CA PRO A 6 -1.07 -4.23 -5.59
C PRO A 6 -2.54 -4.57 -5.30
N GLU A 7 -3.33 -4.94 -6.33
CA GLU A 7 -4.76 -5.26 -6.15
C GLU A 7 -5.04 -6.74 -5.86
N CYS A 8 -4.36 -7.66 -6.55
CA CYS A 8 -4.67 -9.09 -6.43
C CYS A 8 -3.49 -9.96 -5.95
N GLY A 9 -2.32 -9.37 -5.72
CA GLY A 9 -1.10 -10.12 -5.34
C GLY A 9 -0.52 -10.99 -6.47
N GLY A 10 -1.15 -10.99 -7.65
CA GLY A 10 -0.75 -11.79 -8.80
C GLY A 10 0.61 -11.41 -9.40
N LYS A 11 1.14 -12.30 -10.24
CA LYS A 11 2.41 -12.10 -10.92
C LYS A 11 2.27 -11.05 -12.02
N MET A 12 3.16 -10.06 -12.01
CA MET A 12 3.25 -9.07 -13.09
C MET A 12 4.36 -9.46 -14.07
N ILE A 13 4.10 -9.22 -15.36
CA ILE A 13 5.05 -9.43 -16.46
C ILE A 13 5.42 -8.06 -17.01
N TYR A 14 6.70 -7.83 -17.25
CA TYR A 14 7.18 -6.61 -17.87
C TYR A 14 7.02 -6.67 -19.39
N GLN A 15 6.21 -5.77 -19.94
CA GLN A 15 6.04 -5.56 -21.37
C GLN A 15 7.04 -4.50 -21.85
N LYS A 16 8.10 -4.95 -22.54
CA LYS A 16 9.20 -4.06 -22.99
C LYS A 16 8.73 -3.00 -24.00
N ASN A 17 7.78 -3.35 -24.87
CA ASN A 17 7.29 -2.45 -25.92
C ASN A 17 6.64 -1.17 -25.34
N LEU A 18 5.85 -1.34 -24.28
CA LEU A 18 5.10 -0.26 -23.65
C LEU A 18 5.78 0.26 -22.38
N LYS A 19 6.88 -0.39 -21.93
CA LYS A 19 7.56 -0.14 -20.66
C LYS A 19 6.62 -0.20 -19.44
N VAL A 20 5.59 -1.04 -19.51
CA VAL A 20 4.61 -1.25 -18.45
C VAL A 20 4.70 -2.65 -17.87
N TRP A 21 4.19 -2.79 -16.66
CA TRP A 21 3.99 -4.07 -15.97
C TRP A 21 2.52 -4.46 -16.10
N VAL A 22 2.27 -5.66 -16.62
CA VAL A 22 0.92 -6.19 -16.79
C VAL A 22 0.69 -7.35 -15.84
N CYS A 23 -0.39 -7.27 -15.07
CA CYS A 23 -0.85 -8.33 -14.17
C CYS A 23 -1.50 -9.48 -14.94
N THR A 24 -1.04 -10.71 -14.70
CA THR A 24 -1.60 -11.91 -15.38
C THR A 24 -2.97 -12.34 -14.85
N SER A 25 -3.31 -11.99 -13.61
CA SER A 25 -4.57 -12.40 -12.99
C SER A 25 -5.70 -11.38 -13.19
N CYS A 26 -5.37 -10.10 -13.14
CA CYS A 26 -6.32 -8.99 -13.09
C CYS A 26 -6.29 -8.11 -14.34
N GLY A 27 -5.27 -8.25 -15.20
CA GLY A 27 -5.15 -7.48 -16.43
C GLY A 27 -4.70 -6.03 -16.27
N ILE A 28 -4.50 -5.53 -15.04
CA ILE A 28 -4.05 -4.15 -14.83
C ILE A 28 -2.66 -3.93 -15.44
N MET A 29 -2.50 -2.78 -16.09
CA MET A 29 -1.23 -2.30 -16.64
C MET A 29 -0.77 -1.09 -15.83
N LEU A 30 0.45 -1.15 -15.29
CA LEU A 30 1.02 -0.10 -14.47
C LEU A 30 2.42 0.24 -14.98
N THR A 31 2.74 1.53 -15.07
CA THR A 31 4.12 1.95 -15.29
C THR A 31 4.96 1.72 -14.03
N ARG A 32 6.28 1.80 -14.17
CA ARG A 32 7.21 1.75 -13.02
C ARG A 32 6.89 2.84 -11.99
N GLU A 33 6.55 4.04 -12.46
CA GLU A 33 6.27 5.22 -11.64
C GLU A 33 4.96 5.06 -10.87
N GLN A 34 3.90 4.58 -11.51
CA GLN A 34 2.63 4.29 -10.83
C GLN A 34 2.76 3.17 -9.79
N LEU A 35 3.57 2.14 -10.06
CA LEU A 35 3.86 1.09 -9.10
C LEU A 35 4.55 1.64 -7.84
N ASP A 36 5.41 2.64 -8.00
CA ASP A 36 6.12 3.28 -6.89
C ASP A 36 5.16 4.17 -6.09
N GLU A 37 4.38 5.01 -6.76
CA GLU A 37 3.38 5.88 -6.13
C GLU A 37 2.35 5.08 -5.31
N ILE A 38 1.82 3.99 -5.86
CA ILE A 38 0.88 3.12 -5.14
C ILE A 38 1.53 2.52 -3.89
N ARG A 39 2.80 2.10 -3.98
CA ARG A 39 3.52 1.54 -2.83
C ARG A 39 3.75 2.58 -1.76
N GLU A 40 4.20 3.78 -2.14
CA GLU A 40 4.39 4.88 -1.21
C GLU A 40 3.08 5.24 -0.52
N LYS A 41 1.98 5.29 -1.27
CA LYS A 41 0.66 5.58 -0.72
C LYS A 41 0.21 4.54 0.31
N ILE A 42 0.33 3.24 0.00
CA ILE A 42 -0.01 2.16 0.93
C ILE A 42 0.84 2.25 2.21
N ILE A 43 2.14 2.49 2.09
CA ILE A 43 3.05 2.63 3.25
C ILE A 43 2.68 3.87 4.08
N PHE A 44 2.36 4.98 3.41
CA PHE A 44 1.96 6.21 4.08
C PHE A 44 0.66 6.04 4.85
N GLU A 45 -0.37 5.45 4.23
CA GLU A 45 -1.67 5.20 4.86
C GLU A 45 -1.53 4.27 6.07
N SER A 46 -0.77 3.17 5.94
CA SER A 46 -0.48 2.27 7.05
C SER A 46 0.20 2.97 8.23
N ARG A 47 1.19 3.84 7.95
CA ARG A 47 1.86 4.64 9.01
C ARG A 47 0.91 5.64 9.66
N GLN A 48 0.00 6.24 8.91
CA GLN A 48 -0.99 7.17 9.46
C GLN A 48 -2.01 6.45 10.34
N GLU A 49 -2.45 5.27 9.94
CA GLU A 49 -3.35 4.43 10.72
C GLU A 49 -2.70 4.02 12.06
N GLU A 50 -1.44 3.57 12.02
CA GLU A 50 -0.71 3.20 13.25
C GLU A 50 -0.58 4.40 14.21
N LYS A 51 -0.28 5.60 13.69
CA LYS A 51 -0.24 6.84 14.49
C LYS A 51 -1.59 7.17 15.12
N LYS A 52 -2.68 7.05 14.36
CA LYS A 52 -4.04 7.27 14.87
C LYS A 52 -4.41 6.27 15.95
N SER A 53 -4.05 4.99 15.77
CA SER A 53 -4.30 3.94 16.76
C SER A 53 -3.58 4.21 18.07
N LYS A 54 -2.30 4.57 18.02
CA LYS A 54 -1.50 4.92 19.20
C LYS A 54 -2.03 6.17 19.91
N ALA A 55 -2.44 7.19 19.16
CA ALA A 55 -3.06 8.38 19.74
C ALA A 55 -4.37 8.06 20.45
N ARG A 56 -5.18 7.16 19.89
CA ARG A 56 -6.45 6.74 20.49
C ARG A 56 -6.25 5.92 21.77
N GLU A 57 -5.30 4.98 21.76
CA GLU A 57 -4.92 4.20 22.94
C GLU A 57 -4.40 5.10 24.07
N TYR A 58 -3.57 6.09 23.75
CA TYR A 58 -3.08 7.06 24.72
C TYR A 58 -4.20 7.91 25.33
N LEU A 59 -5.17 8.36 24.52
CA LEU A 59 -6.33 9.12 24.97
C LEU A 59 -7.25 8.29 25.88
N ASP A 60 -7.49 7.03 25.53
CA ASP A 60 -8.32 6.11 26.31
C ASP A 60 -7.69 5.82 27.69
N TRP A 61 -6.38 5.54 27.71
CA TRP A 61 -5.63 5.39 28.96
C TRP A 61 -5.68 6.64 29.84
N TRP A 62 -5.61 7.84 29.24
CA TRP A 62 -5.66 9.09 29.98
C TRP A 62 -7.04 9.32 30.60
N MET A 63 -8.12 9.14 29.83
CA MET A 63 -9.48 9.31 30.35
C MET A 63 -9.84 8.26 31.41
N GLY A 64 -9.34 7.03 31.29
CA GLY A 64 -9.51 6.00 32.32
C GLY A 64 -8.77 6.27 33.64
N LYS A 65 -7.95 7.33 33.72
CA LYS A 65 -7.29 7.77 34.97
C LYS A 65 -8.01 8.92 35.69
N GLU A 66 -9.05 9.50 35.08
CA GLU A 66 -9.83 10.59 35.69
C GLU A 66 -11.06 10.09 36.49
N GLU A 67 -11.19 8.77 36.71
CA GLU A 67 -12.21 8.15 37.59
C GLU A 67 -11.59 7.51 38.85
#